data_AF-A0ABD1AS69-F1
#
_entry.id   AF-A0ABD1AS69-F1
#
_cell.length_a   1.000
_cell.length_b   1.000
_cell.length_c   1.000
_cell.angle_alpha   90.00
_cell.angle_beta   90.00
_cell.angle_gamma   90.00
#
_symmetry.space_group_name_H-M   'P 1'
#
loop_
_entity.id
_entity.type
_entity.pdbx_description
1 polymer ?
#
loop_
_entity_poly.entity_id
_entity_poly.type
_entity_poly.pdbx_seq_one_letter_code
_entity_poly.pdbx_strand_id
1 'polypeptide(L)'
;MDVKNAFLQGELEEEVYMKPPPGLESSIPQGKVFKLRNAIYGLKQSPRAWYHKLSFTLTAKGFRRSEADHTLFTSQSAQGIIVVLVYVDDLIISGNDQAGIQETKHFLKSVFDIKDLGELKYFLGIEICRSPEGLFLSQIKYSLDLLTETGKLGSKPAKTPLEDGYKVRRKGEKGQEDPLDRPFEDPAQYRRLVGKLIYLTITRPDLYFPVNQVSQHMKEPSVHHWNMVERILRYIKGSPGQGVWMGKNDSTEIVGYCDADYAGDTMDRRSTTGYCTFIGGNLVYLEIQEAKGRLMLKC
;
A
#
# COMPACT_ATOMS: atom_id res chain seq x y z
N MET A 1 2.98 10.63 13.66
CA MET A 1 4.18 11.42 14.00
C MET A 1 5.16 11.24 12.87
N ASP A 2 5.96 12.26 12.56
CA ASP A 2 6.84 12.28 11.39
C ASP A 2 8.27 12.62 11.83
N VAL A 3 9.20 11.70 11.60
CA VAL A 3 10.61 11.82 12.02
C VAL A 3 11.37 12.62 10.98
N LYS A 4 11.87 13.80 11.38
CA LYS A 4 12.69 14.61 10.48
C LYS A 4 14.00 13.90 10.16
N ASN A 5 14.30 13.83 8.87
CA ASN A 5 15.55 13.28 8.36
C ASN A 5 15.88 11.92 9.01
N ALA A 6 14.90 11.00 9.05
CA ALA A 6 14.97 9.76 9.81
C ALA A 6 16.31 9.01 9.67
N PHE A 7 16.85 8.93 8.46
CA PHE A 7 18.13 8.26 8.21
C PHE A 7 19.33 8.91 8.91
N LEU A 8 19.34 10.25 9.07
CA LEU A 8 20.40 10.96 9.79
C LEU A 8 20.41 10.67 11.30
N GLN A 9 19.31 10.13 11.83
CA GLN A 9 19.19 9.72 13.23
C GLN A 9 19.68 8.28 13.45
N GLY A 10 19.97 7.54 12.37
CA GLY A 10 20.58 6.22 12.41
C GLY A 10 22.11 6.30 12.54
N GLU A 11 22.65 5.52 13.46
CA GLU A 11 24.11 5.33 13.61
C GLU A 11 24.58 4.24 12.65
N LEU A 12 25.72 4.46 11.98
CA LEU A 12 26.32 3.45 11.11
C LEU A 12 27.17 2.48 11.94
N GLU A 13 26.93 1.18 11.76
CA GLU A 13 27.79 0.14 12.33
C GLU A 13 29.06 -0.05 11.49
N GLU A 14 28.96 0.12 10.17
CA GLU A 14 30.07 -0.02 9.25
C GLU A 14 30.83 1.30 9.04
N GLU A 15 32.14 1.19 8.77
CA GLU A 15 32.94 2.33 8.36
C GLU A 15 32.69 2.67 6.89
N VAL A 16 31.96 3.76 6.67
CA VAL A 16 31.67 4.24 5.32
C VAL A 16 32.35 5.57 5.06
N TYR A 17 33.06 5.62 3.93
CA TYR A 17 33.75 6.81 3.46
C TYR A 17 33.06 7.37 2.22
N MET A 18 33.01 8.70 2.14
CA MET A 18 32.40 9.44 1.04
C MET A 18 33.43 10.40 0.44
N LYS A 19 33.47 10.50 -0.89
CA LYS A 19 34.19 11.59 -1.55
C LYS A 19 33.56 12.93 -1.16
N PRO A 20 34.34 14.02 -1.16
CA PRO A 20 33.78 15.35 -1.06
C PRO A 20 32.59 15.55 -2.01
N PRO A 21 31.45 16.09 -1.54
CA PRO A 21 30.34 16.40 -2.42
C PRO A 21 30.70 17.57 -3.36
N PRO A 22 30.00 17.69 -4.50
CA PRO A 22 30.23 18.79 -5.45
C PRO A 22 30.20 20.16 -4.78
N GLY A 23 31.23 20.98 -5.02
CA GLY A 23 31.39 22.32 -4.47
C GLY A 23 32.28 22.41 -3.23
N LEU A 24 32.69 21.27 -2.64
CA LEU A 24 33.57 21.20 -1.47
C LEU A 24 34.96 20.64 -1.78
N GLU A 25 35.25 20.30 -3.04
CA GLU A 25 36.51 19.66 -3.44
C GLU A 25 37.73 20.56 -3.22
N SER A 26 37.58 21.88 -3.42
CA SER A 26 38.65 22.86 -3.24
C SER A 26 38.99 23.13 -1.77
N SER A 27 38.06 22.83 -0.86
CA SER A 27 38.21 23.07 0.58
C SER A 27 38.86 21.89 1.31
N ILE A 28 39.14 20.78 0.61
CA ILE A 28 39.61 19.53 1.22
C ILE A 28 40.95 19.14 0.59
N PRO A 29 41.97 18.80 1.39
CA PRO A 29 43.25 18.35 0.88
C PRO A 29 43.11 17.16 -0.09
N GLN A 30 43.90 17.19 -1.17
CA GLN A 30 43.88 16.15 -2.19
C GLN A 30 44.11 14.76 -1.59
N GLY A 31 43.26 13.80 -1.96
CA GLY A 31 43.32 12.42 -1.47
C GLY A 31 42.59 12.17 -0.14
N LYS A 32 41.99 13.19 0.49
CA LYS A 32 41.15 12.99 1.68
C LYS A 32 39.69 12.72 1.32
N VAL A 33 39.05 11.92 2.18
CA VAL A 33 37.63 11.54 2.10
C VAL A 33 36.96 11.81 3.44
N PHE A 34 35.64 11.95 3.45
CA PHE A 34 34.85 12.05 4.67
C PHE A 34 34.56 10.67 5.22
N LYS A 35 34.75 10.46 6.53
CA LYS A 35 34.18 9.31 7.25
C LYS A 35 32.79 9.69 7.74
N LEU A 36 31.78 8.94 7.32
CA LEU A 36 30.41 9.14 7.76
C LEU A 36 30.25 8.65 9.20
N ARG A 37 29.70 9.50 10.07
CA ARG A 37 29.36 9.13 11.45
C ARG A 37 27.93 8.62 11.57
N ASN A 38 27.01 9.21 10.80
CA ASN A 38 25.60 8.84 10.76
C ASN A 38 25.23 8.41 9.35
N ALA A 39 24.13 7.67 9.25
CA ALA A 39 23.57 7.26 7.98
C ALA A 39 23.07 8.50 7.20
N ILE A 40 23.29 8.51 5.88
CA ILE A 40 22.82 9.60 5.00
C ILE A 40 21.91 9.03 3.91
N TYR A 41 21.12 9.90 3.28
CA TYR A 41 20.30 9.51 2.14
C TYR A 41 21.17 8.95 1.00
N GLY A 42 20.69 7.90 0.34
CA GLY A 42 21.37 7.22 -0.77
C GLY A 42 22.24 6.04 -0.36
N LEU A 43 22.53 5.83 0.92
CA LEU A 43 23.19 4.62 1.40
C LEU A 43 22.20 3.46 1.53
N LYS A 44 22.63 2.25 1.15
CA LYS A 44 21.82 1.03 1.23
C LYS A 44 21.48 0.64 2.67
N GLN A 45 22.37 0.96 3.61
CA GLN A 45 22.25 0.64 5.03
C GLN A 45 21.46 1.68 5.84
N SER A 46 21.23 2.88 5.31
CA SER A 46 20.54 3.95 6.04
C SER A 46 19.15 3.59 6.55
N PRO A 47 18.27 2.95 5.76
CA PRO A 47 16.97 2.54 6.25
C PRO A 47 17.07 1.52 7.41
N ARG A 48 18.04 0.60 7.32
CA ARG A 48 18.29 -0.41 8.35
C ARG A 48 18.83 0.22 9.64
N ALA A 49 19.80 1.12 9.53
CA ALA A 49 20.41 1.82 10.66
C ALA A 49 19.35 2.62 11.44
N TRP A 50 18.50 3.36 10.72
CA TRP A 50 17.37 4.08 11.32
C TRP A 50 16.41 3.13 12.03
N TYR A 51 15.92 2.12 11.33
CA TYR A 51 14.96 1.18 11.90
C TYR A 51 15.53 0.43 13.12
N HIS A 52 16.81 0.06 13.08
CA HIS A 52 17.48 -0.57 14.22
C HIS A 52 17.50 0.35 15.45
N LYS A 53 17.89 1.62 15.28
CA LYS A 53 17.88 2.62 16.37
C LYS A 53 16.48 2.79 16.95
N LEU A 54 15.46 2.95 16.11
CA LEU A 54 14.08 3.11 16.55
C LEU A 54 13.57 1.86 17.28
N SER A 55 13.77 0.67 16.69
CA SER A 55 13.36 -0.61 17.27
C SER A 55 14.03 -0.84 18.62
N PHE A 56 15.32 -0.56 18.74
CA PHE A 56 16.05 -0.68 20.00
C PHE A 56 15.49 0.26 21.06
N THR A 57 15.26 1.53 20.73
CA THR A 57 14.69 2.52 21.64
C THR A 57 13.30 2.14 22.13
N LEU A 58 12.41 1.66 21.24
CA LEU A 58 11.07 1.21 21.62
C LEU A 58 11.12 -0.04 22.51
N THR A 59 11.97 -0.99 22.17
CA THR A 59 12.15 -2.23 22.96
C THR A 59 12.72 -1.91 24.35
N ALA A 60 13.68 -0.99 24.45
CA ALA A 60 14.24 -0.54 25.71
C ALA A 60 13.22 0.18 26.60
N LYS A 61 12.23 0.87 26.03
CA LYS A 61 11.09 1.44 26.77
C LYS A 61 10.08 0.37 27.24
N GLY A 62 10.18 -0.87 26.73
CA GLY A 62 9.31 -1.99 27.12
C GLY A 62 8.27 -2.39 26.07
N PHE A 63 8.33 -1.84 24.85
CA PHE A 63 7.48 -2.33 23.76
C PHE A 63 7.94 -3.71 23.28
N ARG A 64 6.98 -4.55 22.92
CA ARG A 64 7.19 -5.84 22.27
C ARG A 64 6.94 -5.70 20.78
N ARG A 65 7.92 -6.10 19.97
CA ARG A 65 7.79 -6.19 18.52
C ARG A 65 6.92 -7.40 18.15
N SER A 66 6.05 -7.25 17.18
CA SER A 66 5.25 -8.35 16.65
C SER A 66 6.10 -9.28 15.77
N GLU A 67 5.83 -10.59 15.87
CA GLU A 67 6.44 -11.61 15.02
C GLU A 67 5.76 -11.71 13.65
N ALA A 68 4.49 -11.30 13.55
CA ALA A 68 3.75 -11.28 12.29
C ALA A 68 4.12 -10.06 11.43
N ASP A 69 4.42 -8.94 12.07
CA ASP A 69 4.87 -7.71 11.42
C ASP A 69 5.91 -7.02 12.30
N HIS A 70 7.18 -7.04 11.87
CA HIS A 70 8.25 -6.45 12.65
C HIS A 70 8.14 -4.93 12.78
N THR A 71 7.37 -4.25 11.93
CA THR A 71 7.13 -2.81 12.04
C THR A 71 6.06 -2.44 13.08
N LEU A 72 5.37 -3.43 13.63
CA LEU A 72 4.35 -3.27 14.66
C LEU A 72 4.93 -3.54 16.05
N PHE A 73 4.77 -2.55 16.94
CA PHE A 73 5.17 -2.63 18.34
C PHE A 73 3.96 -2.45 19.23
N THR A 74 3.88 -3.25 20.29
CA THR A 74 2.78 -3.20 21.27
C THR A 74 3.32 -3.09 22.68
N SER A 75 2.63 -2.34 23.53
CA SER A 75 2.90 -2.27 24.96
C SER A 75 1.57 -2.42 25.69
N GLN A 76 1.54 -3.26 26.72
CA GLN A 76 0.38 -3.43 27.60
C GLN A 76 0.67 -2.79 28.94
N SER A 77 -0.18 -1.84 29.34
CA SER A 77 -0.24 -1.25 30.67
C SER A 77 -1.44 -1.82 31.44
N ALA A 78 -1.59 -1.47 32.72
CA ALA A 78 -2.79 -1.80 33.48
C ALA A 78 -4.04 -1.08 32.94
N GLN A 79 -3.84 0.05 32.25
CA GLN A 79 -4.87 0.92 31.70
C GLN A 79 -5.31 0.48 30.30
N GLY A 80 -4.46 -0.21 29.53
CA GLY A 80 -4.79 -0.65 28.18
C GLY A 80 -3.60 -1.10 27.35
N ILE A 81 -3.78 -1.08 26.03
CA ILE A 81 -2.77 -1.37 25.02
C ILE A 81 -2.40 -0.10 24.28
N ILE A 82 -1.11 0.03 23.99
CA ILE A 82 -0.53 1.03 23.10
C ILE A 82 0.06 0.27 21.92
N VAL A 83 -0.23 0.75 20.72
CA VAL A 83 0.22 0.18 19.46
C VAL A 83 0.97 1.26 18.69
N VAL A 84 2.20 0.95 18.28
CA VAL A 84 3.03 1.81 17.43
C VAL A 84 3.32 1.05 16.14
N LEU A 85 2.81 1.57 15.03
CA LEU A 85 3.12 1.07 13.68
C LEU A 85 4.13 2.01 13.02
N VAL A 86 5.19 1.43 12.49
CA VAL A 86 6.31 2.16 11.88
C VAL A 86 6.27 2.01 10.37
N TYR A 87 6.29 3.12 9.64
CA TYR A 87 6.53 3.11 8.21
C TYR A 87 7.61 4.13 7.86
N VAL A 88 8.85 3.65 7.74
CA VAL A 88 10.03 4.50 7.48
C VAL A 88 10.12 5.64 8.49
N ASP A 89 9.78 6.86 8.11
CA ASP A 89 9.77 8.10 8.89
C ASP A 89 8.42 8.39 9.59
N ASP A 90 7.33 7.79 9.12
CA ASP A 90 6.01 7.92 9.71
C ASP A 90 5.77 6.91 10.84
N LEU A 91 5.24 7.38 11.97
CA LEU A 91 4.80 6.57 13.10
C LEU A 91 3.30 6.80 13.35
N ILE A 92 2.52 5.72 13.31
CA ILE A 92 1.13 5.72 13.80
C ILE A 92 1.14 5.19 15.23
N ILE A 93 0.63 5.99 16.16
CA ILE A 93 0.46 5.58 17.56
C ILE A 93 -1.03 5.55 17.86
N SER A 94 -1.52 4.40 18.31
CA SER A 94 -2.92 4.13 18.64
C SER A 94 -3.02 3.30 19.90
N GLY A 95 -4.23 3.11 20.44
CA GLY A 95 -4.45 2.39 21.68
C GLY A 95 -5.65 2.90 22.45
N ASN A 96 -6.02 2.20 23.53
CA ASN A 96 -7.06 2.62 24.47
C ASN A 96 -6.48 3.27 25.75
N ASP A 97 -5.15 3.25 25.94
CA ASP A 97 -4.46 3.99 27.01
C ASP A 97 -4.00 5.37 26.51
N GLN A 98 -4.87 6.37 26.64
CA GLN A 98 -4.58 7.72 26.15
C GLN A 98 -3.41 8.38 26.90
N ALA A 99 -3.24 8.10 28.19
CA ALA A 99 -2.13 8.64 28.97
C ALA A 99 -0.80 8.05 28.50
N GLY A 100 -0.75 6.73 28.32
CA GLY A 100 0.41 6.02 27.78
C GLY A 100 0.77 6.43 26.35
N ILE A 101 -0.22 6.74 25.51
CA ILE A 101 0.01 7.32 24.16
C ILE A 101 0.72 8.67 24.29
N GLN A 102 0.23 9.57 25.14
CA GLN A 102 0.87 10.88 25.33
C GLN A 102 2.28 10.74 25.90
N GLU A 103 2.49 9.88 26.89
CA GLU A 103 3.82 9.63 27.45
C GLU A 103 4.79 9.10 26.38
N THR A 104 4.33 8.14 25.55
CA THR A 104 5.12 7.61 24.44
C THR A 104 5.47 8.68 23.42
N LYS A 105 4.53 9.56 23.08
CA LYS A 105 4.78 10.72 22.20
C LYS A 105 5.84 11.66 22.78
N HIS A 106 5.77 11.98 24.07
CA HIS A 106 6.76 12.85 24.73
C HIS A 106 8.14 12.20 24.79
N PHE A 107 8.20 10.91 25.13
CA PHE A 107 9.44 10.14 25.12
C PHE A 107 10.08 10.14 23.73
N LEU A 108 9.33 9.82 22.68
CA LEU A 108 9.86 9.81 21.31
C LEU A 108 10.37 11.20 20.90
N LYS A 109 9.71 12.29 21.30
CA LYS A 109 10.18 13.67 21.10
C LYS A 109 11.46 14.01 21.86
N SER A 110 11.70 13.39 23.01
CA SER A 110 12.94 13.59 23.77
C SER A 110 14.14 12.86 23.16
N VAL A 111 13.91 11.77 22.43
CA VAL A 111 14.97 10.93 21.85
C VAL A 111 15.24 11.29 20.39
N PHE A 112 14.20 11.61 19.62
CA PHE A 112 14.28 11.84 18.18
C PHE A 112 13.75 13.22 17.81
N ASP A 113 14.30 13.83 16.76
CA ASP A 113 13.70 15.03 16.15
C ASP A 113 12.44 14.61 15.37
N ILE A 114 11.30 14.57 16.07
CA ILE A 114 10.03 14.09 15.56
C ILE A 114 8.94 15.15 15.74
N LYS A 115 8.13 15.33 14.70
CA LYS A 115 6.95 16.20 14.72
C LYS A 115 5.71 15.38 15.06
N ASP A 116 4.88 15.91 15.95
CA ASP A 116 3.53 15.39 16.13
C ASP A 116 2.59 16.12 15.18
N LEU A 117 1.98 15.37 14.26
CA LEU A 117 1.03 15.88 13.28
C LEU A 117 -0.42 15.88 13.81
N GLY A 118 -0.61 15.47 15.06
CA GLY A 118 -1.91 15.40 15.70
C GLY A 118 -2.69 14.15 15.29
N GLU A 119 -3.98 14.32 15.05
CA GLU A 119 -4.85 13.22 14.61
C GLU A 119 -4.51 12.79 13.19
N LEU A 120 -4.57 11.47 12.96
CA LEU A 120 -4.27 10.87 11.67
C LEU A 120 -5.35 11.23 10.64
N LYS A 121 -4.98 12.12 9.71
CA LYS A 121 -5.84 12.56 8.58
C LYS A 121 -5.36 12.07 7.23
N TYR A 122 -4.07 11.77 7.11
CA TYR A 122 -3.44 11.33 5.88
C TYR A 122 -2.27 10.40 6.21
N PHE A 123 -2.18 9.27 5.52
CA PHE A 123 -1.09 8.31 5.68
C PHE A 123 -0.90 7.54 4.38
N LEU A 124 0.30 7.54 3.82
CA LEU A 124 0.64 6.82 2.59
C LEU A 124 -0.44 6.95 1.51
N GLY A 125 -0.76 8.18 1.08
CA GLY A 125 -1.72 8.38 0.00
C GLY A 125 -3.20 8.18 0.38
N ILE A 126 -3.49 7.70 1.58
CA ILE A 126 -4.84 7.42 2.09
C ILE A 126 -5.27 8.57 3.01
N GLU A 127 -6.40 9.16 2.69
CA GLU A 127 -7.07 10.14 3.54
C GLU A 127 -7.99 9.41 4.52
N ILE A 128 -8.00 9.90 5.75
CA ILE A 128 -8.75 9.30 6.85
C ILE A 128 -9.67 10.36 7.43
N CYS A 129 -10.96 10.17 7.23
CA CYS A 129 -12.00 10.97 7.84
C CYS A 129 -12.54 10.24 9.07
N ARG A 130 -12.53 10.91 10.22
CA ARG A 130 -13.01 10.34 11.49
C ARG A 130 -14.37 10.91 11.85
N SER A 131 -15.21 10.05 12.41
CA SER A 131 -16.53 10.38 12.95
C SER A 131 -16.77 9.55 14.22
N PRO A 132 -17.72 9.95 15.10
CA PRO A 132 -18.13 9.12 16.24
C PRO A 132 -18.58 7.71 15.85
N GLU A 133 -19.11 7.56 14.64
CA GLU A 133 -19.63 6.31 14.08
C GLU A 133 -18.55 5.42 13.46
N GLY A 134 -17.34 5.94 13.21
CA GLY A 134 -16.28 5.17 12.54
C GLY A 134 -15.26 5.99 11.77
N LEU A 135 -14.46 5.30 10.97
CA LEU A 135 -13.44 5.87 10.10
C LEU A 135 -13.81 5.62 8.64
N PHE A 136 -13.64 6.64 7.79
CA PHE A 136 -13.73 6.51 6.35
C PHE A 136 -12.35 6.67 5.72
N LEU A 137 -11.92 5.69 4.93
CA LEU A 137 -10.63 5.65 4.25
C LEU A 137 -10.85 5.91 2.76
N SER A 138 -10.24 6.96 2.21
CA SER A 138 -10.34 7.30 0.79
C SER A 138 -9.00 7.61 0.16
N GLN A 139 -8.96 7.60 -1.16
CA GLN A 139 -7.82 8.04 -1.97
C GLN A 139 -8.32 9.06 -3.02
N ILE A 140 -9.10 10.07 -2.60
CA ILE A 140 -9.76 11.01 -3.53
C ILE A 140 -8.72 11.84 -4.28
N LYS A 141 -7.72 12.38 -3.58
CA LYS A 141 -6.64 13.14 -4.22
C LYS A 141 -5.90 12.29 -5.25
N TYR A 142 -5.51 11.07 -4.87
CA TYR A 142 -4.83 10.14 -5.76
C TYR A 142 -5.66 9.80 -7.00
N SER A 143 -6.97 9.56 -6.82
CA SER A 143 -7.90 9.27 -7.91
C SER A 143 -8.01 10.46 -8.87
N LEU A 144 -8.09 11.68 -8.37
CA LEU A 144 -8.16 12.89 -9.18
C LEU A 144 -6.83 13.15 -9.93
N ASP A 145 -5.69 12.98 -9.27
CA ASP A 145 -4.37 13.12 -9.89
C ASP A 145 -4.19 12.09 -11.02
N LEU A 146 -4.61 10.84 -10.79
CA LEU A 146 -4.59 9.76 -11.79
C LEU A 146 -5.46 10.10 -13.02
N LEU A 147 -6.67 10.61 -12.79
CA LEU A 147 -7.58 11.03 -13.86
C LEU A 147 -7.06 12.24 -14.63
N THR A 148 -6.34 13.14 -13.95
CA THR A 148 -5.71 14.32 -14.57
C THR A 148 -4.57 13.89 -15.48
N GLU A 149 -3.66 13.07 -14.97
CA GLU A 149 -2.50 12.58 -15.72
C GLU A 149 -2.89 11.77 -16.97
N THR A 150 -3.99 11.00 -16.89
CA THR A 150 -4.48 10.17 -17.99
C THR A 150 -5.44 10.91 -18.94
N GLY A 151 -5.73 12.19 -18.67
CA GLY A 151 -6.67 12.98 -19.47
C GLY A 151 -8.13 12.50 -19.38
N LYS A 152 -8.48 11.66 -18.40
CA LYS A 152 -9.84 11.09 -18.24
C LYS A 152 -10.75 11.94 -17.36
N LEU A 153 -10.30 13.08 -16.83
CA LEU A 153 -11.12 14.04 -16.08
C LEU A 153 -12.38 14.50 -16.82
N GLY A 154 -12.27 14.75 -18.14
CA GLY A 154 -13.39 15.17 -18.99
C GLY A 154 -14.13 14.02 -19.69
N SER A 155 -13.78 12.77 -19.38
CA SER A 155 -14.39 11.61 -20.04
C SER A 155 -15.78 11.27 -19.47
N LYS A 156 -16.63 10.66 -20.30
CA LYS A 156 -17.93 10.15 -19.84
C LYS A 156 -17.72 8.96 -18.88
N PRO A 157 -18.33 8.97 -17.68
CA PRO A 157 -18.15 7.89 -16.73
C PRO A 157 -18.76 6.58 -17.21
N ALA A 158 -18.10 5.47 -16.89
CA ALA A 158 -18.62 4.12 -17.12
C ALA A 158 -19.40 3.66 -15.88
N LYS A 159 -20.50 2.92 -16.08
CA LYS A 159 -21.33 2.42 -14.97
C LYS A 159 -20.73 1.22 -14.25
N THR A 160 -19.97 0.40 -14.97
CA THR A 160 -19.33 -0.82 -14.47
C THR A 160 -17.85 -0.83 -14.86
N PRO A 161 -16.96 -1.40 -14.02
CA PRO A 161 -15.53 -1.37 -14.28
C PRO A 161 -15.10 -2.26 -15.46
N LEU A 162 -15.87 -3.33 -15.74
CA LEU A 162 -15.71 -4.21 -16.90
C LEU A 162 -16.93 -4.12 -17.82
N GLU A 163 -16.78 -4.61 -19.04
CA GLU A 163 -17.89 -4.70 -20.00
C GLU A 163 -18.85 -5.84 -19.63
N ASP A 164 -20.14 -5.63 -19.89
CA ASP A 164 -21.16 -6.65 -19.64
C ASP A 164 -20.91 -7.86 -20.55
N GLY A 165 -20.84 -9.05 -19.95
CA GLY A 165 -20.49 -10.27 -20.68
C GLY A 165 -18.99 -10.44 -20.93
N TYR A 166 -18.12 -9.70 -20.24
CA TYR A 166 -16.68 -9.99 -20.19
C TYR A 166 -16.48 -11.47 -19.84
N LYS A 167 -16.05 -12.25 -20.83
CA LYS A 167 -15.53 -13.60 -20.65
C LYS A 167 -14.05 -13.51 -20.90
N VAL A 168 -13.26 -14.14 -20.03
CA VAL A 168 -11.86 -14.43 -20.36
C VAL A 168 -11.89 -15.18 -21.71
N ARG A 169 -11.01 -14.85 -22.66
CA ARG A 169 -10.94 -15.60 -23.95
C ARG A 169 -10.35 -16.99 -23.69
N ARG A 170 -10.43 -17.97 -24.59
CA ARG A 170 -9.69 -19.24 -24.44
C ARG A 170 -8.33 -19.19 -25.11
N LYS A 171 -7.35 -19.92 -24.58
CA LYS A 171 -6.01 -19.99 -25.16
C LYS A 171 -6.10 -20.78 -26.47
N GLY A 172 -5.92 -20.10 -27.60
CA GLY A 172 -6.08 -20.68 -28.93
C GLY A 172 -7.46 -20.52 -29.57
N GLU A 173 -8.43 -19.91 -28.88
CA GLU A 173 -9.59 -19.31 -29.57
C GLU A 173 -9.07 -18.06 -30.29
N LYS A 174 -8.61 -18.24 -31.52
CA LYS A 174 -8.68 -17.15 -32.49
C LYS A 174 -10.17 -16.89 -32.69
N GLY A 175 -10.72 -15.89 -31.98
CA GLY A 175 -11.82 -15.15 -32.57
C GLY A 175 -11.41 -14.72 -33.98
N GLN A 176 -12.38 -14.43 -34.87
CA GLN A 176 -12.09 -13.62 -36.06
C GLN A 176 -11.11 -12.52 -35.67
N GLU A 177 -9.99 -12.39 -36.39
CA GLU A 177 -8.89 -11.47 -36.08
C GLU A 177 -9.44 -10.16 -35.52
N ASP A 178 -9.49 -10.07 -34.19
CA ASP A 178 -10.05 -8.89 -33.56
C ASP A 178 -8.96 -7.84 -33.69
N PRO A 179 -9.22 -6.70 -34.36
CA PRO A 179 -8.23 -5.64 -34.49
C PRO A 179 -7.65 -5.17 -33.15
N LEU A 180 -8.32 -5.49 -32.04
CA LEU A 180 -7.92 -5.18 -30.66
C LEU A 180 -6.95 -6.19 -30.03
N ASP A 181 -6.74 -7.38 -30.61
CA ASP A 181 -5.78 -8.37 -30.10
C ASP A 181 -4.32 -8.07 -30.49
N ARG A 182 -4.10 -7.01 -31.27
CA ARG A 182 -2.75 -6.54 -31.61
C ARG A 182 -1.98 -6.11 -30.34
N PRO A 183 -0.65 -6.31 -30.29
CA PRO A 183 0.17 -5.83 -29.20
C PRO A 183 -0.01 -4.33 -28.98
N PHE A 184 -0.07 -3.92 -27.71
CA PHE A 184 -0.08 -2.51 -27.36
C PHE A 184 1.32 -1.92 -27.57
N GLU A 185 1.39 -0.73 -28.17
CA GLU A 185 2.64 -0.09 -28.59
C GLU A 185 3.57 0.26 -27.42
N ASP A 186 3.01 0.63 -26.25
CA ASP A 186 3.79 1.02 -25.07
C ASP A 186 3.49 0.17 -23.81
N PRO A 187 4.13 -1.01 -23.67
CA PRO A 187 3.99 -1.83 -22.48
C PRO A 187 4.45 -1.16 -21.18
N ALA A 188 5.31 -0.14 -21.25
CA ALA A 188 5.78 0.58 -20.06
C ALA A 188 4.69 1.50 -19.50
N GLN A 189 3.97 2.23 -20.37
CA GLN A 189 2.79 3.00 -19.99
C GLN A 189 1.72 2.10 -19.37
N TYR A 190 1.47 0.94 -19.99
CA TYR A 190 0.52 -0.05 -19.45
C TYR A 190 0.90 -0.47 -18.02
N ARG A 191 2.13 -0.94 -17.80
CA ARG A 191 2.61 -1.36 -16.47
C ARG A 191 2.53 -0.25 -15.44
N ARG A 192 2.93 0.97 -15.82
CA ARG A 192 2.88 2.14 -14.94
C ARG A 192 1.44 2.43 -14.49
N LEU A 193 0.48 2.38 -15.42
CA LEU A 193 -0.91 2.69 -15.12
C LEU A 193 -1.59 1.58 -14.32
N VAL A 194 -1.36 0.31 -14.66
CA VAL A 194 -1.86 -0.82 -13.87
C VAL A 194 -1.27 -0.82 -12.46
N GLY A 195 0.01 -0.49 -12.29
CA GLY A 195 0.62 -0.34 -10.97
C GLY A 195 -0.07 0.72 -10.11
N LYS A 196 -0.49 1.84 -10.71
CA LYS A 196 -1.28 2.87 -10.02
C LYS A 196 -2.67 2.38 -9.64
N LEU A 197 -3.32 1.62 -10.52
CA LEU A 197 -4.62 1.02 -10.23
C LEU A 197 -4.55 -0.01 -9.10
N ILE A 198 -3.49 -0.83 -9.04
CA ILE A 198 -3.24 -1.77 -7.94
C ILE A 198 -3.17 -1.02 -6.61
N TYR A 199 -2.49 0.12 -6.56
CA TYR A 199 -2.42 0.91 -5.35
C TYR A 199 -3.77 1.52 -4.92
N LEU A 200 -4.65 1.82 -5.89
CA LEU A 200 -5.99 2.33 -5.61
C LEU A 200 -6.93 1.26 -5.03
N THR A 201 -6.66 -0.04 -5.23
CA THR A 201 -7.52 -1.12 -4.71
C THR A 201 -7.53 -1.19 -3.19
N ILE A 202 -6.55 -0.58 -2.51
CA ILE A 202 -6.48 -0.51 -1.04
C ILE A 202 -7.75 0.10 -0.44
N THR A 203 -8.28 1.19 -1.04
CA THR A 203 -9.53 1.82 -0.60
C THR A 203 -10.71 1.56 -1.55
N ARG A 204 -10.47 0.83 -2.65
CA ARG A 204 -11.50 0.51 -3.66
C ARG A 204 -11.59 -1.00 -3.93
N PRO A 205 -12.19 -1.76 -3.00
CA PRO A 205 -12.42 -3.20 -3.17
C PRO A 205 -13.19 -3.56 -4.46
N ASP A 206 -14.06 -2.67 -4.91
CA ASP A 206 -14.81 -2.81 -6.16
C ASP A 206 -13.94 -2.82 -7.43
N LEU A 207 -12.70 -2.31 -7.33
CA LEU A 207 -11.71 -2.36 -8.40
C LEU A 207 -10.83 -3.61 -8.34
N TYR A 208 -10.91 -4.42 -7.28
CA TYR A 208 -9.95 -5.49 -7.06
C TYR A 208 -9.95 -6.52 -8.21
N PHE A 209 -11.13 -7.05 -8.57
CA PHE A 209 -11.28 -7.99 -9.68
C PHE A 209 -10.87 -7.42 -11.05
N PRO A 210 -11.39 -6.28 -11.54
CA PRO A 210 -11.00 -5.72 -12.84
C PRO A 210 -9.50 -5.40 -12.93
N VAL A 211 -8.91 -4.90 -11.84
CA VAL A 211 -7.47 -4.60 -11.78
C VAL A 211 -6.64 -5.89 -11.79
N ASN A 212 -7.10 -6.93 -11.10
CA ASN A 212 -6.47 -8.25 -11.17
C ASN A 212 -6.41 -8.76 -12.62
N GLN A 213 -7.52 -8.68 -13.37
CA GLN A 213 -7.56 -9.12 -14.77
C GLN A 213 -6.53 -8.41 -15.66
N VAL A 214 -6.46 -7.08 -15.59
CA VAL A 214 -5.48 -6.33 -16.40
C VAL A 214 -4.04 -6.55 -15.92
N SER A 215 -3.82 -6.87 -14.64
CA SER A 215 -2.48 -7.14 -14.10
C SER A 215 -1.84 -8.41 -14.66
N GLN A 216 -2.64 -9.40 -15.07
CA GLN A 216 -2.15 -10.65 -15.64
C GLN A 216 -1.40 -10.44 -16.97
N HIS A 217 -1.65 -9.33 -17.67
CA HIS A 217 -1.11 -9.03 -19.00
C HIS A 217 0.04 -8.00 -18.99
N MET A 218 0.72 -7.80 -17.86
CA MET A 218 1.82 -6.82 -17.75
C MET A 218 3.04 -7.08 -18.64
N LYS A 219 3.25 -8.33 -19.07
CA LYS A 219 4.38 -8.70 -19.95
C LYS A 219 4.12 -8.34 -21.41
N GLU A 220 2.97 -8.76 -21.93
CA GLU A 220 2.56 -8.62 -23.33
C GLU A 220 1.10 -8.13 -23.38
N PRO A 221 0.86 -6.82 -23.14
CA PRO A 221 -0.49 -6.25 -23.22
C PRO A 221 -0.96 -6.10 -24.67
N SER A 222 -2.26 -6.23 -24.89
CA SER A 222 -2.93 -5.97 -26.17
C SER A 222 -3.72 -4.66 -26.11
N VAL A 223 -4.18 -4.18 -27.26
CA VAL A 223 -5.07 -3.00 -27.32
C VAL A 223 -6.40 -3.27 -26.59
N HIS A 224 -6.89 -4.51 -26.59
CA HIS A 224 -8.02 -4.92 -25.78
C HIS A 224 -7.77 -4.68 -24.28
N HIS A 225 -6.61 -5.12 -23.76
CA HIS A 225 -6.25 -4.90 -22.35
C HIS A 225 -6.12 -3.41 -22.02
N TRP A 226 -5.59 -2.60 -22.95
CA TRP A 226 -5.55 -1.15 -22.77
C TRP A 226 -6.96 -0.55 -22.67
N ASN A 227 -7.88 -0.96 -23.53
CA ASN A 227 -9.28 -0.49 -23.48
C ASN A 227 -9.97 -0.86 -22.15
N MET A 228 -9.64 -2.02 -21.57
CA MET A 228 -10.11 -2.38 -20.22
C MET A 228 -9.59 -1.40 -19.17
N VAL A 229 -8.30 -1.06 -19.20
CA VAL A 229 -7.70 -0.05 -18.30
C VAL A 229 -8.38 1.31 -18.47
N GLU A 230 -8.65 1.74 -19.72
CA GLU A 230 -9.37 3.00 -19.96
C GLU A 230 -10.81 2.97 -19.45
N ARG A 231 -11.49 1.83 -19.51
CA ARG A 231 -12.82 1.66 -18.92
C ARG A 231 -12.77 1.77 -17.41
N ILE A 232 -11.81 1.14 -16.74
CA ILE A 232 -11.61 1.24 -15.29
C ILE A 232 -11.43 2.71 -14.88
N LEU A 233 -10.62 3.48 -15.61
CA LEU A 233 -10.47 4.92 -15.35
C LEU A 233 -11.79 5.70 -15.50
N ARG A 234 -12.57 5.41 -16.54
CA ARG A 234 -13.91 6.01 -16.72
C ARG A 234 -14.87 5.64 -15.59
N TYR A 235 -14.75 4.42 -15.04
CA TYR A 235 -15.55 4.01 -13.90
C TYR A 235 -15.14 4.74 -12.62
N ILE A 236 -13.85 4.86 -12.33
CA ILE A 236 -13.32 5.65 -11.21
C ILE A 236 -13.81 7.10 -11.27
N LYS A 237 -13.88 7.69 -12.48
CA LYS A 237 -14.39 9.05 -12.68
C LYS A 237 -15.84 9.24 -12.22
N GLY A 238 -16.66 8.18 -12.22
CA GLY A 238 -18.02 8.24 -11.70
C GLY A 238 -18.10 8.50 -10.20
N SER A 239 -17.13 7.99 -9.44
CA SER A 239 -17.09 8.07 -7.97
C SER A 239 -15.65 8.19 -7.44
N PRO A 240 -14.94 9.32 -7.69
CA PRO A 240 -13.53 9.46 -7.31
C PRO A 240 -13.31 9.49 -5.78
N GLY A 241 -14.33 9.87 -5.01
CA GLY A 241 -14.29 9.91 -3.54
C GLY A 241 -14.77 8.62 -2.85
N GLN A 242 -15.05 7.56 -3.61
CA GLN A 242 -15.43 6.28 -3.02
C GLN A 242 -14.25 5.68 -2.23
N GLY A 243 -14.57 5.00 -1.13
CA GLY A 243 -13.60 4.52 -0.16
C GLY A 243 -14.17 3.39 0.70
N VAL A 244 -13.44 3.01 1.75
CA VAL A 244 -13.83 1.97 2.70
C VAL A 244 -14.33 2.60 3.99
N TRP A 245 -15.49 2.14 4.45
CA TRP A 245 -16.04 2.48 5.76
C TRP A 245 -15.62 1.44 6.81
N MET A 246 -15.07 1.93 7.92
CA MET A 246 -14.72 1.17 9.11
C MET A 246 -15.60 1.65 10.26
N GLY A 247 -16.77 1.03 10.40
CA GLY A 247 -17.76 1.37 11.42
C GLY A 247 -17.31 0.95 12.82
N LYS A 248 -17.63 1.80 13.81
CA LYS A 248 -17.56 1.43 15.21
C LYS A 248 -18.75 0.52 15.52
N ASN A 249 -18.52 -0.77 15.32
CA ASN A 249 -19.44 -1.80 15.71
C ASN A 249 -18.84 -2.40 16.98
N ASP A 250 -19.55 -2.37 18.11
CA ASP A 250 -19.07 -2.91 19.40
C ASP A 250 -18.96 -4.47 19.39
N SER A 251 -18.64 -5.04 18.23
CA SER A 251 -18.38 -6.44 17.95
C SER A 251 -16.95 -6.60 17.48
N THR A 252 -16.30 -7.66 17.94
CA THR A 252 -14.98 -8.10 17.50
C THR A 252 -15.03 -9.44 16.75
N GLU A 253 -16.22 -9.82 16.28
CA GLU A 253 -16.43 -11.06 15.55
C GLU A 253 -15.61 -11.09 14.25
N ILE A 254 -14.96 -12.21 14.00
CA ILE A 254 -14.18 -12.45 12.79
C ILE A 254 -15.04 -13.29 11.84
N VAL A 255 -15.36 -12.74 10.68
CA VAL A 255 -16.17 -13.42 9.65
C VAL A 255 -15.37 -13.49 8.36
N GLY A 256 -15.12 -14.70 7.87
CA GLY A 256 -14.48 -14.93 6.57
C GLY A 256 -15.50 -15.40 5.55
N TYR A 257 -15.53 -14.78 4.38
CA TYR A 257 -16.22 -15.30 3.21
C TYR A 257 -15.19 -15.82 2.22
N CYS A 258 -15.53 -16.92 1.56
CA CYS A 258 -14.74 -17.49 0.49
C CYS A 258 -15.71 -17.82 -0.66
N ASP A 259 -15.34 -17.42 -1.86
CA ASP A 259 -16.03 -17.80 -3.08
C ASP A 259 -15.03 -18.38 -4.08
N ALA A 260 -15.45 -19.37 -4.85
CA ALA A 260 -14.59 -20.05 -5.79
C ALA A 260 -15.31 -20.29 -7.11
N ASP A 261 -14.71 -19.79 -8.19
CA ASP A 261 -15.14 -20.08 -9.55
C ASP A 261 -14.31 -21.25 -10.11
N TYR A 262 -14.95 -22.41 -10.23
CA TYR A 262 -14.31 -23.62 -10.71
C TYR A 262 -14.04 -23.56 -12.22
N ALA A 263 -12.75 -23.60 -12.58
CA ALA A 263 -12.31 -23.54 -13.97
C ALA A 263 -12.90 -22.34 -14.75
N GLY A 264 -13.15 -21.24 -14.03
CA GLY A 264 -13.69 -19.98 -14.52
C GLY A 264 -12.75 -19.25 -15.45
N ASP A 265 -11.44 -19.44 -15.28
CA ASP A 265 -10.48 -19.07 -16.30
C ASP A 265 -10.64 -20.00 -17.50
N THR A 266 -11.23 -19.47 -18.56
CA THR A 266 -11.44 -20.19 -19.81
C THR A 266 -10.13 -20.43 -20.58
N MET A 267 -9.03 -19.71 -20.27
CA MET A 267 -7.70 -19.90 -20.88
C MET A 267 -7.04 -21.19 -20.39
N ASP A 268 -6.82 -21.30 -19.08
CA ASP A 268 -6.03 -22.38 -18.49
C ASP A 268 -6.89 -23.32 -17.61
N ARG A 269 -8.22 -23.13 -17.55
CA ARG A 269 -9.16 -23.87 -16.68
C ARG A 269 -8.78 -23.79 -15.22
N ARG A 270 -8.10 -22.70 -14.83
CA ARG A 270 -7.74 -22.42 -13.45
C ARG A 270 -8.97 -21.99 -12.68
N SER A 271 -8.98 -22.35 -11.41
CA SER A 271 -10.02 -21.91 -10.50
C SER A 271 -9.58 -20.61 -9.86
N THR A 272 -10.50 -19.66 -9.78
CA THR A 272 -10.27 -18.38 -9.09
C THR A 272 -10.95 -18.46 -7.75
N THR A 273 -10.21 -18.26 -6.67
CA THR A 273 -10.74 -18.23 -5.30
C THR A 273 -10.59 -16.82 -4.77
N GLY A 274 -11.68 -16.21 -4.34
CA GLY A 274 -11.70 -14.95 -3.61
C GLY A 274 -11.96 -15.21 -2.14
N TYR A 275 -11.24 -14.52 -1.27
CA TYR A 275 -11.50 -14.55 0.17
C TYR A 275 -11.50 -13.13 0.73
N CYS A 276 -12.44 -12.86 1.63
CA CYS A 276 -12.50 -11.60 2.35
C CYS A 276 -12.78 -11.85 3.83
N THR A 277 -12.02 -11.16 4.68
CA THR A 277 -12.12 -11.27 6.14
C THR A 277 -12.60 -9.95 6.70
N PHE A 278 -13.65 -10.04 7.50
CA PHE A 278 -14.25 -8.95 8.24
C PHE A 278 -13.96 -9.12 9.73
N ILE A 279 -13.69 -8.00 10.40
CA ILE A 279 -13.58 -7.94 11.86
C ILE A 279 -14.58 -6.91 12.35
N GLY A 280 -15.52 -7.33 13.19
CA GLY A 280 -16.60 -6.46 13.66
C GLY A 280 -17.42 -5.88 12.51
N GLY A 281 -17.62 -6.62 11.41
CA GLY A 281 -18.30 -6.14 10.22
C GLY A 281 -17.49 -5.19 9.31
N ASN A 282 -16.23 -4.92 9.62
CA ASN A 282 -15.34 -4.08 8.81
C ASN A 282 -14.42 -4.93 7.94
N LEU A 283 -14.27 -4.61 6.65
CA LEU A 283 -13.37 -5.32 5.75
C LEU A 283 -11.92 -5.03 6.11
N VAL A 284 -11.18 -6.03 6.59
CA VAL A 284 -9.77 -5.88 6.98
C VAL A 284 -8.84 -6.49 5.93
N TYR A 285 -9.33 -7.48 5.18
CA TYR A 285 -8.52 -8.21 4.22
C TYR A 285 -9.35 -8.73 3.05
N LEU A 286 -8.80 -8.61 1.85
CA LEU A 286 -9.39 -9.10 0.60
C LEU A 286 -8.27 -9.63 -0.28
N GLU A 287 -8.45 -10.84 -0.78
CA GLU A 287 -7.54 -11.42 -1.77
C GLU A 287 -8.31 -12.18 -2.83
N ILE A 288 -7.81 -12.14 -4.06
CA ILE A 288 -8.24 -13.00 -5.15
C ILE A 288 -7.02 -13.74 -5.67
N GLN A 289 -7.09 -15.07 -5.65
CA GLN A 289 -6.02 -15.95 -6.06
C GLN A 289 -6.47 -16.89 -7.16
N GLU A 290 -5.66 -17.03 -8.20
CA GLU A 290 -5.82 -18.10 -9.19
C GLU A 290 -5.00 -19.33 -8.79
N ALA A 291 -5.68 -20.45 -8.55
CA ALA A 291 -5.04 -21.70 -8.18
C ALA A 291 -4.65 -22.52 -9.42
N LYS A 292 -3.37 -22.94 -9.49
CA LYS A 292 -2.91 -24.00 -10.39
C LYS A 292 -3.17 -25.37 -9.77
N GLY A 293 -4.33 -25.97 -10.06
CA GLY A 293 -4.62 -27.37 -9.74
C GLY A 293 -5.32 -27.62 -8.39
N ARG A 294 -6.15 -28.68 -8.37
CA ARG A 294 -7.05 -29.18 -7.31
C ARG A 294 -7.03 -28.38 -5.99
N LEU A 295 -8.03 -27.52 -5.82
CA LEU A 295 -8.56 -27.17 -4.51
C LEU A 295 -9.07 -28.45 -3.84
N MET A 296 -8.21 -29.10 -3.04
CA MET A 296 -8.66 -30.01 -2.00
C MET A 296 -9.17 -29.13 -0.86
N LEU A 297 -10.42 -28.70 -0.96
CA LEU A 297 -11.20 -28.27 0.20
C LEU A 297 -11.33 -29.50 1.10
N LYS A 298 -10.46 -29.62 2.11
CA LYS A 298 -10.77 -30.45 3.28
C LYS A 298 -11.65 -29.59 4.18
N CYS A 299 -12.95 -29.85 4.13
CA CYS A 299 -13.88 -29.52 5.20
C CYS A 299 -13.42 -30.17 6.52
#